data_AF-A0A5E5P9Y8-F1
#
_entry.id   AF-A0A5E5P9Y8-F1
#
_cell.length_a   1.000
_cell.length_b   1.000
_cell.length_c   1.000
_cell.angle_alpha   90.00
_cell.angle_beta   90.00
_cell.angle_gamma   90.00
#
_symmetry.space_group_name_H-M   'P 1'
#
loop_
_entity.id
_entity.type
_entity.pdbx_description
1 polymer ?
#
loop_
_entity_poly.entity_id
_entity_poly.type
_entity_poly.pdbx_seq_one_letter_code
_entity_poly.pdbx_strand_id
1 'polypeptide(L)'
;MTLHRIEKNKLSKKISKRTDCLPKDFSGVAEFSMTTFNYLDNSTSVKTYNYYYYLGNLHRMDGPAVLLEGEPNQWWINGRQYSEEEYGRFIEKKALKENLEILLESRPKEKTKKI
;
A
#
# COMPACT_ATOMS: atom_id res chain seq x y z
N MET A 1 -41.13 -4.35 31.14
CA MET A 1 -40.12 -3.29 30.95
C MET A 1 -39.11 -3.78 29.94
N THR A 2 -39.23 -3.35 28.67
CA THR A 2 -38.40 -3.86 27.56
C THR A 2 -37.23 -2.92 27.34
N LEU A 3 -36.02 -3.34 27.73
CA LEU A 3 -34.80 -2.58 27.46
C LEU A 3 -34.43 -2.71 25.98
N HIS A 4 -34.52 -1.59 25.25
CA HIS A 4 -34.09 -1.48 23.86
C HIS A 4 -32.56 -1.58 23.76
N ARG A 5 -32.10 -2.52 22.94
CA ARG A 5 -30.71 -2.72 22.54
C ARG A 5 -30.27 -1.56 21.64
N ILE A 6 -29.40 -0.71 22.15
CA ILE A 6 -28.77 0.36 21.36
C ILE A 6 -27.74 -0.30 20.43
N GLU A 7 -28.08 -0.44 19.15
CA GLU A 7 -27.11 -0.79 18.13
C GLU A 7 -26.09 0.34 17.99
N LYS A 8 -24.83 0.05 18.33
CA LYS A 8 -23.71 0.96 18.09
C LYS A 8 -23.58 1.15 16.58
N ASN A 9 -24.09 2.28 16.11
CA ASN A 9 -23.97 2.78 14.75
C ASN A 9 -22.51 2.68 14.30
N LYS A 10 -22.22 1.77 13.36
CA LYS A 10 -20.93 1.67 12.68
C LYS A 10 -20.72 2.98 11.93
N LEU A 11 -20.05 3.93 12.55
CA LEU A 11 -19.41 5.04 11.83
C LEU A 11 -18.37 4.41 10.90
N SER A 12 -18.78 4.06 9.68
CA SER A 12 -17.84 3.84 8.59
C SER A 12 -17.16 5.19 8.38
N LYS A 13 -15.94 5.36 8.91
CA LYS A 13 -15.05 6.43 8.52
C LYS A 13 -14.82 6.31 7.02
N LYS A 14 -15.71 6.90 6.21
CA LYS A 14 -15.44 7.19 4.81
C LYS A 14 -14.39 8.28 4.82
N ILE A 15 -13.13 7.87 4.91
CA ILE A 15 -12.00 8.71 4.55
C ILE A 15 -12.20 8.95 3.06
N SER A 16 -12.80 10.08 2.70
CA SER A 16 -12.86 10.55 1.31
C SER A 16 -11.41 10.61 0.86
N LYS A 17 -11.00 9.66 0.01
CA LYS A 17 -9.61 9.56 -0.42
C LYS A 17 -9.30 10.87 -1.13
N ARG A 18 -8.35 11.66 -0.63
CA ARG A 18 -7.86 12.90 -1.27
C ARG A 18 -7.12 12.64 -2.60
N THR A 19 -7.36 11.49 -3.22
CA THR A 19 -6.79 11.06 -4.50
C THR A 19 -7.47 11.72 -5.69
N ASP A 20 -8.63 12.36 -5.50
CA ASP A 20 -9.36 13.03 -6.58
C ASP A 20 -8.56 14.20 -7.20
N CYS A 21 -7.52 14.67 -6.50
CA CYS A 21 -6.62 15.73 -6.97
C CYS A 21 -5.37 15.21 -7.71
N LEU A 22 -5.14 13.89 -7.76
CA LEU A 22 -4.00 13.29 -8.45
C LEU A 22 -4.40 12.78 -9.84
N PRO A 23 -3.54 12.93 -10.86
CA PRO A 23 -3.75 12.29 -12.16
C PRO A 23 -3.97 10.78 -12.01
N LYS A 24 -4.84 10.20 -12.85
CA LYS A 24 -5.19 8.76 -12.81
C LYS A 24 -4.02 7.84 -13.13
N ASP A 25 -2.97 8.38 -13.74
CA ASP A 25 -1.74 7.73 -14.15
C ASP A 25 -0.54 8.16 -13.28
N PHE A 26 -0.79 8.93 -12.21
CA PHE A 26 0.25 9.42 -11.33
C PHE A 26 1.11 8.26 -10.80
N SER A 27 2.41 8.41 -11.01
CA SER A 27 3.43 7.48 -10.54
C SER A 27 4.49 8.31 -9.85
N GLY A 28 4.73 8.06 -8.57
CA GLY A 28 5.60 8.89 -7.76
C GLY A 28 5.24 8.87 -6.28
N VAL A 29 5.90 9.75 -5.53
CA VAL A 29 5.65 9.92 -4.09
C VAL A 29 4.79 11.15 -3.89
N ALA A 30 3.69 11.00 -3.16
CA ALA A 30 2.87 12.11 -2.70
C ALA A 30 3.07 12.26 -1.19
N GLU A 31 3.63 13.41 -0.80
CA GLU A 31 3.77 13.81 0.59
C GLU A 31 2.54 14.62 1.02
N PHE A 32 1.99 14.29 2.17
CA PHE A 32 0.92 15.07 2.80
C PHE A 32 1.31 15.35 4.24
N SER A 33 1.22 16.60 4.67
CA SER A 33 1.34 16.95 6.08
C SER A 33 -0.03 17.34 6.63
N MET A 34 -0.39 16.76 7.77
CA MET A 34 -1.58 17.10 8.53
C MET A 34 -1.16 17.84 9.80
N THR A 35 -1.52 19.12 9.84
CA THR A 35 -1.30 19.97 11.01
C THR A 35 -2.56 19.93 11.87
N THR A 36 -2.43 19.44 13.09
CA THR A 36 -3.50 19.39 14.09
C THR A 36 -3.22 20.41 15.17
N PHE A 37 -4.13 21.36 15.36
CA PHE A 37 -4.05 22.34 16.45
C PHE A 37 -4.92 21.87 17.63
N ASN A 38 -4.35 21.82 18.83
CA ASN A 38 -5.06 21.57 20.07
C ASN A 38 -5.25 22.88 20.84
N TYR A 39 -6.50 23.31 20.98
CA TYR A 39 -6.89 24.58 21.62
C TYR A 39 -6.68 24.59 23.14
N LEU A 40 -6.79 23.44 23.82
CA LEU A 40 -6.63 23.36 25.27
C LEU A 40 -5.17 23.58 25.68
N ASP A 41 -4.27 23.01 24.89
CA ASP A 41 -2.83 23.03 25.15
C ASP A 41 -2.10 24.09 24.31
N ASN A 42 -2.84 24.86 23.48
CA ASN A 42 -2.32 25.79 22.48
C ASN A 42 -1.15 25.21 21.67
N SER A 43 -1.20 23.91 21.37
CA SER A 43 -0.12 23.14 20.77
C SER A 43 -0.45 22.74 19.33
N THR A 44 0.58 22.71 18.47
CA THR A 44 0.44 22.31 17.07
C THR A 44 1.24 21.05 16.83
N SER A 45 0.58 19.99 16.40
CA SER A 45 1.20 18.72 16.03
C SER A 45 1.16 18.57 14.52
N VAL A 46 2.32 18.48 13.88
CA VAL A 46 2.43 18.19 12.44
C VAL A 46 2.70 16.70 12.28
N LYS A 47 1.88 16.01 11.48
CA LYS A 47 2.11 14.63 11.06
C LYS A 47 2.34 14.58 9.56
N THR A 48 3.41 13.93 9.12
CA THR A 48 3.72 13.78 7.69
C THR A 48 3.42 12.36 7.22
N TYR A 49 2.86 12.24 6.02
CA TYR A 49 2.44 11.02 5.37
C TYR A 49 3.10 10.94 4.00
N ASN A 50 3.78 9.83 3.73
CA ASN A 50 4.33 9.55 2.40
C ASN A 50 3.55 8.43 1.74
N TYR A 51 3.00 8.70 0.55
CA TYR A 51 2.26 7.73 -0.25
C TYR A 51 2.99 7.43 -1.55
N TYR A 52 3.16 6.16 -1.86
CA TYR A 52 3.81 5.70 -3.08
C TYR A 52 2.77 5.22 -4.08
N TYR A 53 2.70 5.89 -5.22
CA TYR A 53 1.78 5.59 -6.31
C TYR A 53 2.52 5.02 -7.53
N TYR A 54 1.87 4.07 -8.20
CA TYR A 54 2.24 3.56 -9.50
C TYR A 54 0.98 3.43 -10.35
N LEU A 55 0.95 4.12 -11.49
CA LEU A 55 -0.18 4.16 -12.41
C LEU A 55 -1.52 4.44 -11.69
N GLY A 56 -1.52 5.46 -10.83
CA GLY A 56 -2.67 5.91 -10.05
C GLY A 56 -3.08 5.03 -8.88
N ASN A 57 -2.38 3.92 -8.65
CA ASN A 57 -2.67 2.99 -7.55
C ASN A 57 -1.57 3.01 -6.50
N LEU A 58 -1.91 2.83 -5.23
CA LEU A 58 -0.90 2.64 -4.19
C LEU A 58 -0.09 1.37 -4.47
N HIS A 59 1.22 1.51 -4.57
CA HIS A 59 2.11 0.43 -4.97
C HIS A 59 3.53 0.72 -4.52
N ARG A 60 4.14 -0.24 -3.81
CA ARG A 60 5.57 -0.26 -3.55
C ARG A 60 6.04 -1.69 -3.28
N MET A 61 7.03 -2.16 -4.03
CA MET A 61 7.62 -3.52 -3.87
C MET A 61 8.86 -3.54 -2.96
N ASP A 62 9.42 -2.37 -2.69
CA ASP A 62 10.67 -2.20 -1.95
C ASP A 62 10.45 -1.64 -0.53
N GLY A 63 9.20 -1.62 -0.05
CA GLY A 63 8.88 -0.93 1.19
C GLY A 63 7.40 -0.57 1.32
N PRO A 64 7.01 0.02 2.46
CA PRO A 64 5.61 0.31 2.71
C PRO A 64 5.14 1.42 1.78
N ALA A 65 3.98 1.21 1.17
CA ALA A 65 3.40 2.17 0.25
C ALA A 65 2.80 3.38 0.97
N VAL A 66 2.56 3.28 2.28
CA VAL A 66 2.20 4.40 3.15
C VAL A 66 3.09 4.40 4.38
N LEU A 67 3.80 5.51 4.59
CA LEU A 67 4.67 5.73 5.74
C LEU A 67 4.13 6.90 6.57
N LEU A 68 4.04 6.70 7.89
CA LEU A 68 3.56 7.70 8.84
C LEU A 68 4.47 7.73 10.06
N GLU A 69 4.85 8.93 10.49
CA GLU A 69 5.57 9.09 11.75
C GLU A 69 4.70 8.65 12.94
N GLY A 70 5.11 7.57 13.61
CA GLY A 70 4.53 7.10 14.86
C GLY A 70 3.33 6.15 14.72
N GLU A 71 3.04 5.62 13.54
CA GLU A 71 1.90 4.73 13.28
C GLU A 71 2.34 3.52 12.44
N PRO A 72 1.55 2.44 12.38
CA PRO A 72 1.92 1.26 11.61
C PRO A 72 1.98 1.54 10.11
N ASN A 73 3.08 1.11 9.51
CA ASN A 73 3.32 1.15 8.08
C ASN A 73 2.25 0.34 7.33
N GLN A 74 1.85 0.80 6.13
CA GLN A 74 0.90 0.06 5.31
C GLN A 74 1.51 -0.40 3.99
N TRP A 75 1.26 -1.67 3.67
CA TRP A 75 1.76 -2.33 2.48
C TRP A 75 0.67 -2.37 1.42
N TRP A 76 0.96 -1.81 0.25
CA TRP A 76 0.03 -1.81 -0.88
C TRP A 76 0.77 -2.20 -2.16
N ILE A 77 0.16 -3.10 -2.94
CA ILE A 77 0.62 -3.50 -4.27
C ILE A 77 -0.56 -3.40 -5.23
N ASN A 78 -0.42 -2.56 -6.27
CA ASN A 78 -1.44 -2.37 -7.31
C ASN A 78 -2.84 -2.06 -6.74
N GLY A 79 -2.90 -1.24 -5.68
CA GLY A 79 -4.15 -0.86 -5.03
C GLY A 79 -4.75 -1.92 -4.10
N ARG A 80 -4.11 -3.08 -3.92
CA ARG A 80 -4.46 -4.06 -2.89
C ARG A 80 -3.61 -3.87 -1.64
N GLN A 81 -4.26 -3.83 -0.49
CA GLN A 81 -3.59 -3.78 0.81
C GLN A 81 -3.16 -5.18 1.25
N TYR A 82 -2.00 -5.28 1.88
CA TYR A 82 -1.45 -6.50 2.43
C TYR A 82 -1.13 -6.30 3.92
N SER A 83 -1.23 -7.36 4.72
CA SER A 83 -0.53 -7.40 6.00
C SER A 83 0.99 -7.46 5.77
N GLU A 84 1.78 -7.18 6.80
CA GLU A 84 3.24 -7.30 6.73
C GLU A 84 3.68 -8.73 6.36
N GLU A 85 3.05 -9.75 6.93
CA GLU A 85 3.36 -11.15 6.66
C GLU A 85 2.92 -11.58 5.26
N GLU A 86 1.75 -11.14 4.81
CA GLU A 86 1.26 -11.42 3.45
C GLU A 86 2.13 -10.75 2.40
N TYR A 87 2.57 -9.52 2.68
CA TYR A 87 3.47 -8.77 1.83
C TYR A 87 4.82 -9.49 1.69
N GLY A 88 5.42 -9.93 2.81
CA GLY A 88 6.67 -10.70 2.79
C GLY A 88 6.58 -11.93 1.90
N ARG A 89 5.54 -12.76 2.11
CA ARG A 89 5.29 -13.95 1.26
C ARG A 89 5.08 -13.61 -0.21
N PHE A 90 4.40 -12.50 -0.49
CA PHE A 90 4.14 -12.06 -1.86
C PHE A 90 5.44 -11.66 -2.57
N ILE A 91 6.30 -10.89 -1.92
CA ILE A 91 7.59 -10.46 -2.46
C ILE A 91 8.50 -11.66 -2.70
N GLU A 92 8.62 -12.58 -1.73
CA GLU A 92 9.40 -13.81 -1.87
C GLU A 92 8.92 -14.66 -3.05
N LYS A 93 7.61 -14.89 -3.14
CA LYS A 93 7.02 -15.65 -4.25
C LYS A 93 7.27 -15.00 -5.60
N LYS A 94 7.18 -13.67 -5.66
CA LYS A 94 7.45 -12.92 -6.89
C LYS A 94 8.92 -13.04 -7.30
N ALA A 95 9.84 -12.83 -6.36
CA ALA A 95 11.28 -12.97 -6.61
C ALA A 95 11.65 -14.38 -7.08
N LEU A 96 11.08 -15.42 -6.47
CA LEU A 96 11.30 -16.79 -6.90
C LEU A 96 10.78 -17.06 -8.32
N LYS A 97 9.60 -16.53 -8.66
CA LYS A 97 9.01 -16.67 -10.00
C LYS A 97 9.87 -15.98 -11.06
N GLU A 98 10.35 -14.77 -10.78
CA GLU A 98 11.20 -14.01 -11.70
C GLU A 98 12.56 -14.69 -11.93
N ASN A 99 13.18 -15.20 -10.86
CA ASN A 99 14.40 -16.01 -10.97
C ASN A 99 14.18 -17.29 -11.79
N LEU A 100 13.03 -17.95 -11.61
CA LEU A 100 12.69 -19.15 -12.38
C LEU A 100 12.52 -18.83 -13.87
N GLU A 101 11.84 -17.73 -14.20
CA GLU A 101 11.65 -17.28 -15.59
C GLU A 101 12.99 -16.97 -16.25
N ILE A 102 13.88 -16.21 -15.58
CA ILE A 102 15.24 -15.94 -16.07
C ILE A 102 16.02 -17.25 -16.35
N LEU A 103 15.88 -18.25 -15.47
CA LEU A 103 16.53 -19.54 -15.63
C LEU A 103 15.95 -20.36 -16.80
N LEU A 104 14.68 -20.19 -17.13
CA LEU A 104 14.02 -20.91 -18.22
C LEU A 104 14.30 -20.26 -19.59
N GLU A 105 14.29 -18.92 -19.66
CA GLU A 105 14.62 -18.16 -20.88
C GLU A 105 16.09 -18.33 -21.31
N SER A 106 16.99 -18.62 -20.36
CA SER A 106 18.42 -18.81 -20.61
C SER A 106 18.81 -20.25 -20.98
N ARG A 107 17.90 -21.24 -20.88
CA ARG A 107 18.20 -22.60 -21.33
C ARG A 107 18.28 -22.63 -22.87
N PRO A 108 19.42 -23.00 -23.47
CA PRO A 108 19.50 -23.15 -24.91
C PRO A 108 18.51 -24.23 -25.33
N LYS A 109 17.62 -23.92 -26.27
CA LYS A 109 16.77 -24.92 -26.93
C LYS A 109 17.71 -25.90 -27.64
N GLU A 110 17.99 -27.03 -26.98
CA GLU A 110 18.75 -28.12 -27.59
C GLU A 110 18.05 -28.47 -28.90
N LYS A 111 18.74 -28.19 -30.01
CA LYS A 111 18.30 -28.58 -31.35
C LYS A 111 18.26 -30.10 -31.34
N THR A 112 17.09 -30.68 -31.20
CA THR A 112 16.86 -32.10 -31.43
C THR A 112 17.18 -32.37 -32.89
N LYS A 113 18.42 -32.80 -33.16
CA LYS A 113 18.77 -33.44 -34.42
C LYS A 113 17.97 -34.74 -34.47
N LYS A 114 16.87 -34.74 -35.21
CA LYS A 114 16.23 -35.98 -35.66
C LYS A 114 17.24 -36.69 -36.55
N ILE A 115 17.65 -37.88 -36.11
CA ILE A 115 18.37 -38.88 -36.89
C ILE A 115 17.33 -39.65 -37.70
#